data_AF-A0A535GJV6-F1
#
_entry.id   AF-A0A535GJV6-F1
#
_cell.length_a   1.000
_cell.length_b   1.000
_cell.length_c   1.000
_cell.angle_alpha   90.00
_cell.angle_beta   90.00
_cell.angle_gamma   90.00
#
_symmetry.space_group_name_H-M   'P 1'
#
loop_
_entity.id
_entity.type
_entity.pdbx_description
1 polymer ?
#
loop_
_entity_poly.entity_id
_entity_poly.type
_entity_poly.pdbx_seq_one_letter_code
_entity_poly.pdbx_strand_id
1 'polypeptide(L)'
;MASLPTAADSEAAITAFYRAHSGIVVLQQVVGALALVPFVAFGLSLAPNRWLRPALFLFVAVELITNIVPLVIVAAPGAAHPLTLLEDVADSALFISVALFLVAATLAESMWLRALAYVVAAACVLRALVSPFGVTALDQVAPLAFLAFVLVFSIRLLARPAPLPAT
;
A
#
# COMPACT_ATOMS: atom_id res chain seq x y z
N MET A 1 -9.29 -10.30 12.92
CA MET A 1 -7.92 -9.82 12.67
C MET A 1 -7.39 -9.34 14.01
N ALA A 2 -6.24 -9.84 14.48
CA ALA A 2 -5.59 -9.25 15.64
C ALA A 2 -4.99 -7.90 15.20
N SER A 3 -5.18 -6.84 15.97
CA SER A 3 -4.53 -5.55 15.71
C SER A 3 -3.02 -5.72 15.85
N LEU A 4 -2.26 -5.18 14.89
CA LEU A 4 -0.81 -5.08 15.04
C LEU A 4 -0.51 -4.14 16.21
N PRO A 5 0.52 -4.43 17.02
CA PRO A 5 0.96 -3.54 18.07
C PRO A 5 1.55 -2.27 17.44
N THR A 6 1.34 -1.13 18.10
CA THR A 6 1.79 0.19 17.65
C THR A 6 2.89 0.73 18.55
N ALA A 7 3.53 1.84 18.19
CA ALA A 7 4.51 2.46 19.06
C ALA A 7 3.91 3.02 20.38
N ALA A 8 2.58 3.03 20.53
CA ALA A 8 1.95 3.32 21.81
C ALA A 8 2.03 2.15 22.81
N ASP A 9 2.31 0.94 22.33
CA ASP A 9 2.41 -0.27 23.15
C ASP A 9 3.79 -0.42 23.80
N SER A 10 3.82 -1.10 24.95
CA SER A 10 5.08 -1.41 25.64
C SER A 10 5.95 -2.38 24.83
N GLU A 11 7.27 -2.26 24.94
CA GLU A 11 8.24 -3.15 24.28
C GLU A 11 7.99 -4.64 24.58
N ALA A 12 7.60 -4.96 25.82
CA ALA A 12 7.25 -6.31 26.23
C ALA A 12 6.01 -6.84 25.48
N ALA A 13 4.99 -6.00 25.28
CA ALA A 13 3.78 -6.36 24.54
C ALA A 13 4.07 -6.56 23.04
N ILE A 14 4.83 -5.65 22.43
CA ILE A 14 5.25 -5.75 21.01
C ILE A 14 6.02 -7.06 20.80
N THR A 15 7.02 -7.33 21.65
CA THR A 15 7.86 -8.53 21.56
C THR A 15 7.04 -9.81 21.73
N ALA A 16 6.11 -9.84 22.69
CA ALA A 16 5.25 -10.98 22.93
C ALA A 16 4.34 -11.27 21.73
N PHE A 17 3.77 -10.23 21.12
CA PHE A 17 2.94 -10.35 19.91
C PHE A 17 3.71 -10.96 18.74
N TYR A 18 4.87 -10.39 18.40
CA TYR A 18 5.68 -10.84 17.28
C TYR A 18 6.22 -12.27 17.50
N ARG A 19 6.53 -12.65 18.74
CA ARG A 19 6.90 -14.02 19.08
C ARG A 19 5.74 -15.00 18.88
N ALA A 20 4.54 -14.64 19.32
CA ALA A 20 3.36 -15.49 19.24
C ALA A 20 2.84 -15.64 17.79
N HIS A 21 3.02 -14.64 16.93
CA HIS A 21 2.43 -14.60 15.58
C HIS A 21 3.45 -14.58 14.44
N SER A 22 4.72 -14.88 14.71
CA SER A 22 5.83 -14.82 13.75
C SER A 22 5.53 -15.48 12.40
N GLY A 23 4.94 -16.69 12.40
CA GLY A 23 4.60 -17.39 11.16
C GLY A 23 3.60 -16.65 10.27
N ILE A 24 2.57 -16.04 10.88
CA ILE A 24 1.56 -15.27 10.15
C ILE A 24 2.16 -13.95 9.62
N VAL A 25 2.97 -13.27 10.44
CA VAL A 25 3.68 -12.05 10.05
C VAL A 25 4.56 -12.34 8.82
N VAL A 26 5.41 -13.36 8.88
CA VAL A 26 6.32 -13.72 7.78
C VAL A 26 5.53 -14.05 6.52
N LEU A 27 4.45 -14.85 6.62
CA LEU A 27 3.60 -15.18 5.49
C LEU A 27 2.99 -13.92 4.85
N GLN A 28 2.47 -13.00 5.67
CA GLN A 28 1.91 -11.75 5.18
C GLN A 28 2.95 -10.92 4.42
N GLN A 29 4.17 -10.78 4.95
CA GLN A 29 5.20 -9.98 4.28
C GLN A 29 5.69 -10.62 2.98
N VAL A 30 5.77 -11.96 2.91
CA VAL A 30 6.11 -12.66 1.68
C VAL A 30 5.02 -12.48 0.62
N VAL A 31 3.75 -12.62 1.01
CA VAL A 31 2.62 -12.42 0.09
C VAL A 31 2.57 -10.96 -0.39
N GLY A 32 2.78 -9.98 0.49
CA GLY A 32 2.87 -8.56 0.14
C GLY A 32 3.98 -8.28 -0.87
N ALA A 33 5.19 -8.77 -0.59
CA ALA A 33 6.32 -8.64 -1.51
C ALA A 33 6.08 -9.30 -2.87
N LEU A 34 5.42 -10.47 -2.91
CA LEU A 34 5.06 -11.12 -4.17
C LEU A 34 3.99 -10.36 -4.95
N ALA A 35 3.04 -9.72 -4.27
CA ALA A 35 1.98 -8.91 -4.88
C ALA A 35 2.53 -7.66 -5.61
N LEU A 36 3.74 -7.19 -5.26
CA LEU A 36 4.41 -6.11 -5.98
C LEU A 36 4.69 -6.47 -7.45
N VAL A 37 4.95 -7.74 -7.78
CA VAL A 37 5.28 -8.15 -9.15
C VAL A 37 4.13 -7.83 -10.13
N PRO A 38 2.89 -8.35 -9.93
CA PRO A 38 1.78 -8.00 -10.80
C PRO A 38 1.41 -6.51 -10.71
N PHE A 39 1.57 -5.87 -9.54
CA PHE A 39 1.29 -4.44 -9.40
C PHE A 39 2.24 -3.55 -10.21
N VAL A 40 3.55 -3.87 -10.21
CA VAL A 40 4.54 -3.18 -11.03
C VAL A 40 4.26 -3.43 -12.51
N ALA A 41 3.95 -4.66 -12.90
CA ALA A 41 3.55 -4.97 -14.27
C ALA A 41 2.33 -4.15 -14.72
N PHE A 42 1.32 -4.05 -13.84
CA PHE A 42 0.16 -3.18 -14.06
C PHE A 42 0.57 -1.72 -14.24
N GLY A 43 1.33 -1.13 -13.31
CA GLY A 43 1.78 0.26 -13.38
C GLY A 43 2.60 0.57 -14.63
N LEU A 44 3.44 -0.38 -15.07
CA LEU A 44 4.24 -0.26 -16.30
C LEU A 44 3.41 -0.41 -17.58
N SER A 45 2.25 -1.06 -17.52
CA SER A 45 1.34 -1.21 -18.67
C SER A 45 0.50 0.05 -18.96
N LEU A 46 0.44 0.99 -18.02
CA LEU A 46 -0.33 2.22 -18.16
C LEU A 46 0.34 3.20 -19.11
N ALA A 47 -0.45 4.12 -19.67
CA ALA A 47 0.05 5.19 -20.54
C ALA A 47 1.11 6.03 -19.80
N PRO A 48 2.32 6.17 -20.37
CA PRO A 48 3.41 6.83 -19.67
C PRO A 48 3.14 8.32 -19.49
N ASN A 49 3.46 8.84 -18.31
CA ASN A 49 3.55 10.26 -18.03
C ASN A 49 4.69 10.55 -17.05
N ARG A 50 5.08 11.82 -16.92
CA ARG A 50 6.25 12.22 -16.11
C ARG A 50 6.14 11.89 -14.61
N TRP A 51 4.94 11.65 -14.10
CA TRP A 51 4.69 11.41 -12.67
C TRP A 51 4.46 9.94 -12.33
N LEU A 52 4.02 9.13 -13.29
CA LEU A 52 3.65 7.73 -13.07
C LEU A 52 4.80 6.89 -12.53
N ARG A 53 5.97 6.92 -13.20
CA ARG A 53 7.13 6.12 -12.78
C ARG A 53 7.67 6.54 -11.41
N PRO A 54 7.87 7.84 -11.12
CA PRO A 54 8.24 8.27 -9.78
C PRO A 54 7.26 7.81 -8.70
N ALA A 55 5.95 7.94 -8.93
CA ALA A 55 4.93 7.53 -7.97
C ALA A 55 4.91 6.01 -7.76
N LEU A 56 5.06 5.23 -8.83
CA LEU A 56 5.17 3.77 -8.76
C LEU A 56 6.42 3.34 -7.98
N PHE A 57 7.58 3.93 -8.25
CA PHE A 57 8.82 3.58 -7.53
C PHE A 57 8.77 3.98 -6.07
N LEU A 58 8.16 5.13 -5.74
CA LEU A 58 7.93 5.52 -4.36
C LEU A 58 7.03 4.51 -3.65
N PHE A 59 5.92 4.09 -4.28
CA PHE A 59 5.04 3.06 -3.74
C PHE A 59 5.79 1.76 -3.47
N VAL A 60 6.54 1.26 -4.46
CA VAL A 60 7.33 0.03 -4.33
C VAL A 60 8.35 0.15 -3.20
N ALA A 61 9.07 1.27 -3.12
CA ALA A 61 10.08 1.47 -2.08
C ALA A 61 9.47 1.46 -0.68
N VAL A 62 8.34 2.16 -0.49
CA VAL A 62 7.67 2.21 0.81
C VAL A 62 7.04 0.86 1.17
N GLU A 63 6.40 0.18 0.21
CA GLU A 63 5.86 -1.17 0.41
C GLU A 63 6.96 -2.18 0.77
N LEU A 64 8.15 -2.07 0.19
CA LEU A 64 9.27 -2.91 0.60
C LEU A 64 9.70 -2.62 2.04
N ILE A 65 9.70 -1.35 2.47
CA ILE A 65 10.00 -0.99 3.85
C ILE A 65 8.97 -1.58 4.81
N THR A 66 7.66 -1.45 4.50
CA THR A 66 6.58 -2.03 5.34
C THR A 66 6.64 -3.55 5.41
N ASN A 67 7.18 -4.23 4.39
CA ASN A 67 7.42 -5.67 4.42
C ASN A 67 8.70 -6.05 5.20
N ILE A 68 9.78 -5.28 5.08
CA ILE A 68 11.08 -5.59 5.69
C ILE A 68 11.07 -5.35 7.21
N VAL A 69 10.48 -4.24 7.67
CA VAL A 69 10.54 -3.85 9.09
C VAL A 69 9.96 -4.92 10.02
N PRO A 70 8.76 -5.48 9.79
CA PRO A 70 8.22 -6.57 10.60
C PRO A 70 9.09 -7.82 10.60
N LEU A 71 9.76 -8.14 9.49
CA LEU A 71 10.71 -9.26 9.43
C LEU A 71 11.94 -9.00 10.30
N VAL A 72 12.43 -7.76 10.34
CA VAL A 72 13.53 -7.37 11.22
C VAL A 72 13.10 -7.44 12.69
N ILE A 73 11.87 -7.02 13.04
CA ILE A 73 11.35 -7.15 14.41
C ILE A 73 11.30 -8.62 14.84
N VAL A 74 10.85 -9.52 13.96
CA VAL A 74 10.84 -10.97 14.22
C VAL A 74 12.26 -11.52 14.42
N ALA A 75 13.23 -11.05 13.63
CA ALA A 75 14.61 -11.52 13.67
C ALA A 75 15.45 -10.91 14.82
N ALA A 76 15.14 -9.68 15.25
CA ALA A 76 15.89 -8.91 16.24
C ALA A 76 14.97 -8.26 17.29
N PRO A 77 14.46 -9.02 18.26
CA PRO A 77 13.46 -8.54 19.22
C PRO A 77 13.91 -7.36 20.10
N GLY A 78 15.22 -7.22 20.35
CA GLY A 78 15.78 -6.14 21.17
C GLY A 78 15.73 -4.74 20.54
N ALA A 79 15.21 -4.62 19.32
CA ALA A 79 14.99 -3.35 18.62
C ALA A 79 13.50 -3.11 18.30
N ALA A 80 12.59 -3.86 18.92
CA ALA A 80 11.17 -3.86 18.56
C ALA A 80 10.54 -2.45 18.60
N HIS A 81 10.76 -1.68 19.67
CA HIS A 81 10.13 -0.37 19.83
C HIS A 81 10.53 0.68 18.77
N PRO A 82 11.83 0.95 18.50
CA PRO A 82 12.20 1.90 17.43
C PRO A 82 11.83 1.39 16.03
N LEU A 83 11.78 0.08 15.82
CA LEU A 83 11.32 -0.50 14.55
C LEU A 83 9.81 -0.35 14.37
N THR A 84 9.00 -0.46 15.43
CA THR A 84 7.56 -0.19 15.36
C THR A 84 7.27 1.29 15.05
N LEU A 85 8.07 2.23 15.57
CA LEU A 85 7.96 3.64 15.15
C LEU A 85 8.21 3.82 13.65
N LEU A 86 9.21 3.11 13.11
CA LEU A 86 9.49 3.12 11.68
C LEU A 86 8.36 2.47 10.87
N GLU A 87 7.78 1.38 11.39
CA GLU A 87 6.62 0.70 10.81
C GLU A 87 5.41 1.65 10.70
N ASP A 88 5.08 2.38 11.77
CA ASP A 88 3.97 3.33 11.82
C ASP A 88 4.14 4.48 10.78
N VAL A 89 5.37 4.99 10.65
CA VAL A 89 5.71 6.01 9.64
C VAL A 89 5.65 5.43 8.22
N ALA A 90 6.14 4.20 8.03
CA ALA A 90 6.13 3.53 6.73
C ALA A 90 4.69 3.21 6.27
N ASP A 91 3.79 2.80 7.17
CA ASP A 91 2.37 2.61 6.86
C ASP A 91 1.73 3.93 6.38
N SER A 92 1.95 5.02 7.11
CA SER A 92 1.45 6.33 6.71
C SER A 92 2.00 6.75 5.33
N ALA A 93 3.30 6.58 5.12
CA ALA A 93 3.94 6.87 3.84
C ALA A 93 3.40 5.99 2.70
N LEU A 94 3.04 4.74 2.97
CA LEU A 94 2.49 3.81 1.99
C LEU A 94 1.18 4.36 1.45
N PHE A 95 0.26 4.80 2.31
CA PHE A 95 -1.02 5.36 1.87
C PHE A 95 -0.88 6.69 1.14
N ILE A 96 0.10 7.52 1.48
CA ILE A 96 0.44 8.71 0.69
C ILE A 96 0.94 8.32 -0.70
N SER A 97 1.82 7.31 -0.79
CA SER A 97 2.35 6.83 -2.06
C SER A 97 1.25 6.22 -2.95
N VAL A 98 0.27 5.52 -2.36
CA VAL A 98 -0.94 5.05 -3.05
C VAL A 98 -1.70 6.22 -3.66
N ALA A 99 -1.97 7.27 -2.88
CA ALA A 99 -2.70 8.44 -3.37
C ALA A 99 -1.98 9.09 -4.55
N LEU A 100 -0.65 9.27 -4.46
CA LEU A 100 0.17 9.80 -5.55
C LEU A 100 0.12 8.92 -6.80
N PHE A 101 0.23 7.59 -6.63
CA PHE A 101 0.14 6.64 -7.72
C PHE A 101 -1.22 6.70 -8.42
N LEU A 102 -2.32 6.69 -7.67
CA LEU A 102 -3.68 6.76 -8.21
C LEU A 102 -3.91 8.02 -9.04
N VAL A 103 -3.46 9.17 -8.53
CA VAL A 103 -3.54 10.45 -9.25
C VAL A 103 -2.72 10.37 -10.53
N ALA A 104 -1.45 9.95 -10.45
CA ALA A 104 -0.55 9.88 -11.61
C ALA A 104 -1.03 8.88 -12.68
N ALA A 105 -1.58 7.74 -12.25
CA ALA A 105 -2.08 6.66 -13.11
C ALA A 105 -3.33 7.05 -13.90
N THR A 106 -4.09 8.06 -13.44
CA THR A 106 -5.41 8.39 -13.99
C THR A 106 -5.50 9.76 -14.65
N LEU A 107 -4.37 10.47 -14.78
CA LEU A 107 -4.32 11.80 -15.40
C LEU A 107 -4.90 11.84 -16.83
N ALA A 108 -4.63 10.79 -17.62
CA ALA A 108 -5.05 10.66 -19.01
C ALA A 108 -6.32 9.80 -19.19
N GLU A 109 -6.95 9.38 -18.09
CA GLU A 109 -8.12 8.51 -18.11
C GLU A 109 -9.44 9.31 -18.16
N SER A 110 -10.54 8.61 -18.47
CA SER A 110 -11.86 9.25 -18.51
C SER A 110 -12.27 9.81 -17.15
N MET A 111 -13.08 10.88 -17.17
CA MET A 111 -13.45 11.64 -15.97
C MET A 111 -14.00 10.79 -14.82
N TRP A 112 -14.83 9.77 -15.09
CA TRP A 112 -15.38 8.92 -14.03
C TRP A 112 -14.30 8.11 -13.29
N LEU A 113 -13.31 7.59 -14.00
CA LEU A 113 -12.24 6.77 -13.41
C LEU A 113 -11.31 7.65 -12.60
N ARG A 114 -11.02 8.84 -13.11
CA ARG A 114 -10.25 9.86 -12.40
C ARG A 114 -10.96 10.33 -11.13
N ALA A 115 -12.28 10.55 -11.19
CA ALA A 115 -13.07 10.92 -10.02
C ALA A 115 -13.02 9.81 -8.95
N LEU A 116 -13.22 8.54 -9.34
CA LEU A 116 -13.11 7.41 -8.43
C LEU A 116 -11.71 7.31 -7.80
N ALA A 117 -10.66 7.48 -8.61
CA ALA A 117 -9.28 7.48 -8.14
C ALA A 117 -9.03 8.56 -7.10
N TYR A 118 -9.58 9.76 -7.30
CA TYR A 118 -9.40 10.89 -6.38
C TYR A 118 -10.16 10.68 -5.06
N VAL A 119 -11.34 10.05 -5.09
CA VAL A 119 -12.06 9.65 -3.87
C VAL A 119 -11.23 8.66 -3.06
N VAL A 120 -10.67 7.63 -3.71
CA VAL A 120 -9.83 6.62 -3.05
C VAL A 120 -8.53 7.25 -2.55
N ALA A 121 -7.89 8.10 -3.34
CA ALA A 121 -6.69 8.84 -2.94
C ALA A 121 -6.94 9.73 -1.72
N ALA A 122 -8.07 10.45 -1.69
CA ALA A 122 -8.45 11.26 -0.54
C ALA A 122 -8.66 10.39 0.71
N ALA A 123 -9.33 9.23 0.59
CA ALA A 123 -9.47 8.29 1.70
C ALA A 123 -8.12 7.77 2.21
N CYS A 124 -7.16 7.50 1.31
CA CYS A 124 -5.80 7.08 1.68
C CYS A 124 -5.04 8.19 2.41
N VAL A 125 -5.10 9.43 1.92
CA VAL A 125 -4.48 10.59 2.58
C VAL A 125 -5.11 10.82 3.96
N LEU A 126 -6.43 10.80 4.05
CA LEU A 126 -7.13 10.94 5.33
C LEU A 126 -6.69 9.86 6.30
N ARG A 127 -6.65 8.58 5.90
CA ARG A 127 -6.15 7.48 6.73
C ARG A 127 -4.72 7.75 7.23
N ALA A 128 -3.80 8.09 6.33
CA ALA A 128 -2.41 8.38 6.69
C ALA A 128 -2.28 9.52 7.71
N LEU A 129 -3.16 10.52 7.64
CA LEU A 129 -3.14 11.67 8.55
C LEU A 129 -3.80 11.37 9.89
N VAL A 130 -4.88 10.57 9.92
CA VAL A 130 -5.66 10.34 11.16
C VAL A 130 -5.21 9.11 11.95
N SER A 131 -4.59 8.13 11.28
CA SER A 131 -4.13 6.88 11.92
C SER A 131 -3.12 7.12 13.05
N PRO A 132 -2.13 8.04 12.92
CA PRO A 132 -1.21 8.36 14.03
C PRO A 132 -1.88 8.93 15.28
N PHE A 133 -3.14 9.39 15.18
CA PHE A 133 -3.94 9.87 16.31
C PHE A 133 -4.90 8.80 16.87
N GLY A 134 -4.75 7.53 16.46
CA GLY A 134 -5.55 6.40 16.94
C GLY A 134 -6.92 6.25 16.27
N VAL A 135 -7.17 6.96 15.16
CA VAL A 135 -8.43 6.85 14.42
C VAL A 135 -8.37 5.68 13.44
N THR A 136 -9.10 4.60 13.75
CA THR A 136 -9.04 3.33 13.00
C THR A 136 -10.15 3.15 11.95
N ALA A 137 -11.03 4.14 11.82
CA ALA A 137 -12.22 4.05 10.95
C ALA A 137 -11.89 3.76 9.47
N LEU A 138 -10.69 4.13 9.01
CA LEU A 138 -10.24 3.96 7.63
C LEU A 138 -9.24 2.80 7.44
N ASP A 139 -8.87 2.09 8.51
CA ASP A 139 -7.80 1.07 8.47
C ASP A 139 -8.14 -0.08 7.52
N GLN A 140 -9.42 -0.41 7.40
CA GLN A 140 -9.92 -1.41 6.46
C GLN A 140 -10.42 -0.78 5.16
N VAL A 141 -11.09 0.37 5.25
CA VAL A 141 -11.79 0.99 4.11
C VAL A 141 -10.81 1.45 3.04
N ALA A 142 -9.75 2.18 3.41
CA ALA A 142 -8.79 2.71 2.43
C ALA A 142 -8.06 1.62 1.63
N PRO A 143 -7.46 0.57 2.25
CA PRO A 143 -6.81 -0.49 1.49
C PRO A 143 -7.77 -1.27 0.60
N LEU A 144 -8.99 -1.58 1.08
CA LEU A 144 -9.99 -2.28 0.27
C LEU A 144 -10.47 -1.44 -0.92
N ALA A 145 -10.67 -0.13 -0.71
CA ALA A 145 -11.03 0.79 -1.78
C ALA A 145 -9.93 0.90 -2.84
N PHE A 146 -8.65 0.91 -2.42
CA PHE A 146 -7.51 0.86 -3.33
C PHE A 146 -7.47 -0.43 -4.16
N LEU A 147 -7.60 -1.59 -3.52
CA LEU A 147 -7.63 -2.88 -4.22
C LEU A 147 -8.80 -2.96 -5.21
N ALA A 148 -10.00 -2.53 -4.80
CA ALA A 148 -11.17 -2.48 -5.66
C ALA A 148 -10.94 -1.55 -6.86
N PHE A 149 -10.30 -0.39 -6.65
CA PHE A 149 -9.95 0.51 -7.74
C PHE A 149 -8.97 -0.10 -8.73
N VAL A 150 -7.88 -0.71 -8.24
CA VAL A 150 -6.87 -1.37 -9.10
C VAL A 150 -7.53 -2.49 -9.92
N LEU A 151 -8.43 -3.25 -9.32
CA LEU A 151 -9.19 -4.29 -10.02
C LEU A 151 -10.07 -3.70 -11.12
N VAL A 152 -10.86 -2.67 -10.81
CA VAL A 152 -11.71 -1.98 -11.81
C VAL A 152 -10.88 -1.43 -12.96
N PHE A 153 -9.74 -0.81 -12.65
CA PHE A 153 -8.84 -0.24 -13.67
C PHE A 153 -8.22 -1.36 -14.53
N SER A 154 -7.77 -2.45 -13.91
CA SER A 154 -7.22 -3.61 -14.62
C SER A 154 -8.25 -4.24 -15.56
N ILE A 155 -9.48 -4.47 -15.10
CA ILE A 155 -10.58 -5.00 -15.92
C ILE A 155 -10.84 -4.09 -17.11
N ARG A 156 -10.91 -2.76 -16.89
CA ARG A 156 -11.13 -1.81 -17.97
C ARG A 156 -10.00 -1.84 -19.00
N LEU A 157 -8.76 -1.94 -18.55
CA LEU A 157 -7.60 -1.99 -19.43
C LEU A 157 -7.63 -3.24 -20.33
N LEU A 158 -8.03 -4.38 -19.77
CA LEU A 158 -8.21 -5.63 -20.51
C LEU A 158 -9.43 -5.61 -21.45
N ALA A 159 -10.49 -4.88 -21.11
CA ALA A 159 -11.70 -4.78 -21.92
C ALA A 159 -11.59 -3.80 -23.10
N ARG A 160 -10.47 -3.07 -23.24
CA ARG A 160 -10.26 -2.16 -24.38
C ARG A 160 -10.10 -2.98 -25.67
N PRO A 161 -10.85 -2.66 -26.75
CA PRO A 161 -10.69 -3.33 -28.04
C PRO A 161 -9.25 -3.19 -28.54
N ALA A 162 -8.67 -4.28 -29.06
CA ALA A 162 -7.37 -4.23 -29.71
C ALA A 162 -7.44 -3.26 -30.90
N PRO A 163 -6.42 -2.42 -31.13
CA PRO A 163 -6.37 -1.56 -32.30
C PRO A 163 -6.42 -2.43 -33.57
N LEU A 164 -7.36 -2.12 -34.46
CA LEU A 164 -7.46 -2.80 -35.76
C LEU A 164 -6.13 -2.63 -36.51
N PRO A 165 -5.60 -3.68 -37.15
CA PRO A 165 -4.41 -3.55 -37.97
C PRO A 165 -4.67 -2.51 -39.06
N ALA A 166 -3.75 -1.55 -39.20
CA ALA A 166 -3.81 -0.55 -40.26
C ALA A 166 -3.68 -1.28 -41.61
N THR A 167 -4.78 -1.31 -42.36
CA THR A 167 -4.83 -1.78 -43.75
C THR A 167 -4.29 -0.72 -44.70
#